data_AF-Q84XS7-F1
#
_entry.id   AF-Q84XS7-F1
#
_cell.length_a   1.000
_cell.length_b   1.000
_cell.length_c   1.000
_cell.angle_alpha   90.00
_cell.angle_beta   90.00
_cell.angle_gamma   90.00
#
_symmetry.space_group_name_H-M   'P 1'
#
loop_
_entity.id
_entity.type
_entity.pdbx_description
1 polymer ?
#
loop_
_entity_poly.entity_id
_entity_poly.type
_entity_poly.pdbx_seq_one_letter_code
_entity_poly.pdbx_strand_id
1 'polypeptide(L)'
;SFTLPGLYRVVHGIDVFDPKFNIVSPGADMSIYFAYTEEKRRLTAFHLEIEELLYSDVENEEHLCVLKDKKKPIIFTMARLDRVKNLSGLVEWYGKNTRLRELVNLVVVGGDRRKESQDNEEKAEMKKMYELIEEYKLNGQFRWISSQMNRVRNGELYRYICDTKGAFVQPALYEAFGLTVVEAMTCGLPTFATCNG
;
A
#
# COMPACT_ATOMS: atom_id res chain seq x y z
N SER A 1 -1.08 -8.66 31.61
CA SER A 1 -2.17 -8.34 32.56
C SER A 1 -3.01 -7.23 31.97
N PHE A 2 -4.34 -7.38 31.92
CA PHE A 2 -5.26 -6.33 31.45
C PHE A 2 -6.63 -6.45 32.13
N THR A 3 -7.46 -5.43 31.99
CA THR A 3 -8.81 -5.41 32.58
C THR A 3 -9.81 -4.83 31.59
N LEU A 4 -11.02 -5.39 31.57
CA LEU A 4 -12.19 -4.84 30.87
C LEU A 4 -13.20 -4.42 31.95
N PRO A 5 -13.20 -3.14 32.38
CA PRO A 5 -14.00 -2.66 33.50
C PRO A 5 -15.50 -2.97 33.32
N GLY A 6 -16.15 -3.44 34.37
CA GLY A 6 -17.55 -3.88 34.32
C GLY A 6 -17.76 -5.28 33.72
N LEU A 7 -16.71 -5.93 33.23
CA LEU A 7 -16.78 -7.28 32.66
C LEU A 7 -15.91 -8.28 33.43
N TYR A 8 -14.57 -8.21 33.33
CA TYR A 8 -13.64 -9.04 34.10
C TYR A 8 -12.22 -8.45 34.11
N ARG A 9 -11.36 -9.00 34.98
CA ARG A 9 -9.92 -8.69 35.05
C ARG A 9 -9.10 -9.95 34.75
N VAL A 10 -8.14 -9.85 33.85
CA VAL A 10 -7.18 -10.93 33.53
C VAL A 10 -5.84 -10.60 34.18
N VAL A 11 -5.59 -11.19 35.34
CA VAL A 11 -4.34 -10.98 36.10
C VAL A 11 -3.16 -11.60 35.34
N HIS A 12 -3.29 -12.88 34.94
CA HIS A 12 -2.33 -13.61 34.11
C HIS A 12 -3.05 -14.27 32.93
N GLY A 13 -2.99 -13.64 31.76
CA GLY A 13 -3.65 -14.14 30.55
C GLY A 13 -2.73 -14.97 29.66
N ILE A 14 -1.45 -14.61 29.62
CA ILE A 14 -0.42 -15.29 28.86
C ILE A 14 0.93 -15.05 29.54
N ASP A 15 1.86 -16.00 29.39
CA ASP A 15 3.26 -15.87 29.78
C ASP A 15 4.11 -15.84 28.50
N VAL A 16 4.94 -14.81 28.33
CA VAL A 16 5.82 -14.66 27.17
C VAL A 16 6.93 -15.72 27.13
N PHE A 17 7.21 -16.37 28.26
CA PHE A 17 8.19 -17.46 28.37
C PHE A 17 7.57 -18.84 28.20
N ASP A 18 6.26 -18.93 27.91
CA ASP A 18 5.60 -20.22 27.74
C ASP A 18 6.22 -21.00 26.56
N PRO A 19 6.69 -22.25 26.76
CA PRO A 19 7.44 -23.00 25.75
C PRO A 19 6.61 -23.36 24.50
N LYS A 20 5.29 -23.14 24.52
CA LYS A 20 4.46 -23.31 23.31
C LYS A 20 4.78 -22.29 22.22
N PHE A 21 5.34 -21.13 22.58
CA PHE A 21 5.69 -20.08 21.63
C PHE A 21 6.92 -20.44 20.81
N ASN A 22 6.74 -20.48 19.50
CA ASN A 22 7.80 -20.71 18.53
C ASN A 22 7.66 -19.72 17.39
N ILE A 23 8.76 -19.06 17.02
CA ILE A 23 8.78 -18.11 15.92
C ILE A 23 9.14 -18.87 14.64
N VAL A 24 8.19 -18.97 13.71
CA VAL A 24 8.41 -19.50 12.36
C VAL A 24 7.98 -18.42 11.38
N SER A 25 8.94 -17.69 10.83
CA SER A 25 8.67 -16.56 9.94
C SER A 25 8.10 -17.04 8.60
N PRO A 26 7.01 -16.44 8.10
CA PRO A 26 6.50 -16.71 6.76
C PRO A 26 7.37 -16.01 5.70
N GLY A 27 7.05 -16.24 4.42
CA GLY A 27 7.74 -15.60 3.29
C GLY A 27 6.79 -15.28 2.14
N ALA A 28 7.35 -14.70 1.07
CA ALA A 28 6.65 -14.46 -0.19
C ALA A 28 6.89 -15.61 -1.17
N ASP A 29 5.90 -15.93 -2.00
CA ASP A 29 6.03 -16.95 -3.06
C ASP A 29 7.03 -16.47 -4.12
N MET A 30 8.20 -17.12 -4.18
CA MET A 30 9.31 -16.72 -5.06
C MET A 30 9.04 -16.94 -6.55
N SER A 31 7.95 -17.64 -6.91
CA SER A 31 7.49 -17.71 -8.30
C SER A 31 6.78 -16.41 -8.74
N ILE A 32 6.19 -15.68 -7.78
CA ILE A 32 5.42 -14.45 -8.00
C ILE A 32 6.28 -13.21 -7.75
N TYR A 33 6.98 -13.20 -6.61
CA TYR A 33 7.81 -12.08 -6.15
C TYR A 33 9.27 -12.46 -6.30
N PHE A 34 10.00 -11.68 -7.09
CA PHE A 34 11.42 -11.90 -7.41
C PHE A 34 12.03 -10.58 -7.89
N ALA A 35 13.36 -10.52 -7.91
CA ALA A 35 14.08 -9.28 -8.17
C ALA A 35 13.74 -8.68 -9.55
N TYR A 36 13.50 -7.36 -9.58
CA TYR A 36 13.15 -6.64 -10.82
C TYR A 36 14.24 -6.69 -11.90
N THR A 37 15.48 -7.00 -11.52
CA THR A 37 16.65 -7.13 -12.40
C THR A 37 16.69 -8.45 -13.18
N GLU A 38 15.83 -9.42 -12.85
CA GLU A 38 15.75 -10.71 -13.55
C GLU A 38 14.93 -10.57 -14.86
N GLU A 39 15.46 -9.87 -15.85
CA GLU A 39 14.78 -9.50 -17.11
C GLU A 39 14.07 -10.68 -17.79
N LYS A 40 14.69 -11.86 -17.82
CA LYS A 40 14.12 -13.09 -18.44
C LYS A 40 12.84 -13.59 -17.79
N ARG A 41 12.58 -13.21 -16.53
CA ARG A 41 11.40 -13.59 -15.77
C ARG A 41 10.32 -12.51 -15.77
N ARG A 42 10.64 -11.30 -16.22
CA ARG A 42 9.70 -10.17 -16.23
C ARG A 42 8.47 -10.49 -17.08
N LEU A 43 7.29 -10.16 -16.55
CA LEU A 43 6.02 -10.47 -17.19
C LEU A 43 5.58 -9.28 -18.06
N THR A 44 6.33 -9.01 -19.13
CA THR A 44 6.15 -7.83 -19.99
C THR A 44 4.77 -7.75 -20.66
N ALA A 45 4.06 -8.88 -20.77
CA ALA A 45 2.68 -8.92 -21.24
C ALA A 45 1.73 -8.04 -20.39
N PHE A 46 2.03 -7.81 -19.10
CA PHE A 46 1.23 -6.94 -18.23
C PHE A 46 1.59 -5.46 -18.33
N HIS A 47 2.64 -5.07 -19.06
CA HIS A 47 3.11 -3.67 -19.06
C HIS A 47 2.07 -2.70 -19.60
N LEU A 48 1.32 -3.07 -20.65
CA LEU A 48 0.24 -2.24 -21.17
C LEU A 48 -0.87 -2.01 -20.14
N GLU A 49 -1.26 -3.05 -19.41
CA GLU A 49 -2.26 -2.93 -18.33
C GLU A 49 -1.74 -2.08 -17.17
N ILE A 50 -0.46 -2.23 -16.80
CA ILE A 50 0.16 -1.45 -15.72
C ILE A 50 0.32 0.02 -16.12
N GLU A 51 0.69 0.29 -17.37
CA GLU A 51 0.80 1.65 -17.89
C GLU A 51 -0.55 2.35 -17.95
N GLU A 52 -1.63 1.64 -18.33
CA GLU A 52 -2.99 2.16 -18.23
C GLU A 52 -3.34 2.46 -16.77
N LEU A 53 -3.12 1.49 -15.89
CA LEU A 53 -3.45 1.60 -14.47
C LEU A 53 -2.76 2.81 -13.81
N LEU A 54 -1.49 3.04 -14.12
CA LEU A 54 -0.69 4.11 -13.52
C LEU A 54 -0.83 5.46 -14.23
N TYR A 55 -0.91 5.46 -15.55
CA TYR A 55 -0.64 6.66 -16.37
C TYR A 55 -1.72 7.03 -17.38
N SER A 56 -2.83 6.29 -17.42
CA SER A 56 -4.03 6.70 -18.15
C SER A 56 -4.54 8.04 -17.61
N ASP A 57 -5.07 8.87 -18.50
CA ASP A 57 -5.76 10.12 -18.18
C ASP A 57 -7.24 9.92 -17.85
N VAL A 58 -7.73 8.68 -17.99
CA VAL A 58 -9.07 8.29 -17.56
C VAL A 58 -9.14 8.27 -16.04
N GLU A 59 -10.24 8.78 -15.51
CA GLU A 59 -10.63 8.68 -14.10
C GLU A 59 -11.96 7.92 -14.01
N ASN A 60 -12.01 6.85 -13.23
CA ASN A 60 -13.17 5.98 -13.07
C ASN A 60 -13.15 5.31 -11.68
N GLU A 61 -13.91 4.23 -11.49
CA GLU A 61 -13.92 3.47 -10.23
C GLU A 61 -12.69 2.57 -10.03
N GLU A 62 -11.94 2.28 -11.10
CA GLU A 62 -10.70 1.51 -11.00
C GLU A 62 -9.52 2.37 -10.57
N HIS A 63 -9.46 3.61 -11.04
CA HIS A 63 -8.41 4.56 -10.69
C HIS A 63 -8.90 6.01 -10.75
N LEU A 64 -8.41 6.85 -9.83
CA LEU A 64 -8.79 8.24 -9.66
C LEU A 64 -7.55 9.14 -9.64
N CYS A 65 -7.71 10.39 -10.09
CA CYS A 65 -6.64 11.34 -10.37
C CYS A 65 -5.66 10.85 -11.45
N VAL A 66 -4.83 11.75 -11.97
CA VAL A 66 -3.89 11.45 -13.06
C VAL A 66 -2.45 11.78 -12.63
N LEU A 67 -1.47 11.04 -13.16
CA LEU A 67 -0.06 11.39 -13.03
C LEU A 67 0.38 12.24 -14.24
N LYS A 68 0.66 13.52 -13.98
CA LYS A 68 1.04 14.47 -15.05
C LYS A 68 2.44 14.21 -15.60
N ASP A 69 3.38 13.86 -14.72
CA ASP A 69 4.75 13.51 -15.11
C ASP A 69 5.01 12.02 -14.91
N LYS A 70 4.99 11.27 -15.99
CA LYS A 70 5.19 9.80 -16.00
C LYS A 70 6.63 9.39 -15.69
N LYS A 71 7.60 10.31 -15.71
CA LYS A 71 9.02 10.02 -15.52
C LYS A 71 9.47 10.12 -14.07
N LYS A 72 8.67 10.75 -13.20
CA LYS A 72 8.99 10.83 -11.78
C LYS A 72 9.01 9.44 -11.14
N PRO A 73 9.92 9.19 -10.18
CA PRO A 73 9.82 8.02 -9.33
C PRO A 73 8.48 7.94 -8.62
N ILE A 74 8.03 6.73 -8.32
CA ILE A 74 6.76 6.49 -7.64
C ILE A 74 7.02 6.06 -6.19
N ILE A 75 6.42 6.77 -5.24
CA ILE A 75 6.15 6.21 -3.92
C ILE A 75 4.87 5.40 -4.03
N PHE A 76 4.98 4.11 -3.73
CA PHE A 76 3.93 3.13 -3.89
C PHE A 76 3.49 2.56 -2.54
N THR A 77 2.20 2.36 -2.37
CA THR A 77 1.66 1.57 -1.26
C THR A 77 0.48 0.74 -1.74
N MET A 78 0.29 -0.43 -1.13
CA MET A 78 -0.83 -1.32 -1.40
C MET A 78 -1.26 -1.98 -0.11
N ALA A 79 -2.52 -1.76 0.28
CA ALA A 79 -3.11 -2.36 1.47
C ALA A 79 -4.64 -2.34 1.40
N ARG A 80 -5.29 -3.03 2.34
CA ARG A 80 -6.71 -2.77 2.62
C ARG A 80 -6.88 -1.33 3.10
N LEU A 81 -8.05 -0.76 2.84
CA LEU A 81 -8.39 0.58 3.27
C LEU A 81 -9.17 0.50 4.58
N ASP A 82 -8.44 0.55 5.68
CA ASP A 82 -8.97 0.59 7.04
C ASP A 82 -8.18 1.62 7.88
N ARG A 83 -8.71 1.99 9.06
CA ARG A 83 -8.15 3.08 9.87
C ARG A 83 -6.74 2.77 10.36
N VAL A 84 -6.44 1.50 10.63
CA VAL A 84 -5.14 1.08 11.15
C VAL A 84 -4.08 1.15 10.07
N LYS A 85 -4.43 0.79 8.82
CA LYS A 85 -3.53 0.89 7.66
C LYS A 85 -3.13 2.32 7.31
N ASN A 86 -3.95 3.31 7.69
CA ASN A 86 -3.58 4.73 7.68
C ASN A 86 -3.10 5.25 6.31
N LEU A 87 -3.75 4.80 5.24
CA LEU A 87 -3.46 5.27 3.88
C LEU A 87 -3.82 6.76 3.72
N SER A 88 -4.90 7.21 4.36
CA SER A 88 -5.29 8.62 4.39
C SER A 88 -4.22 9.50 5.05
N GLY A 89 -3.61 9.04 6.16
CA GLY A 89 -2.49 9.75 6.78
C GLY A 89 -1.28 9.91 5.85
N LEU A 90 -0.93 8.87 5.08
CA LEU A 90 0.12 8.98 4.06
C LEU A 90 -0.21 10.03 3.00
N VAL A 91 -1.45 10.04 2.51
CA VAL A 91 -1.91 11.01 1.52
C VAL A 91 -1.82 12.43 2.07
N GLU A 92 -2.21 12.64 3.33
CA GLU A 92 -2.08 13.93 4.01
C GLU A 92 -0.61 14.37 4.13
N TRP A 93 0.29 13.49 4.57
CA TRP A 93 1.72 13.79 4.70
C TRP A 93 2.34 14.17 3.35
N TYR A 94 1.98 13.45 2.30
CA TYR A 94 2.41 13.74 0.94
C TYR A 94 1.85 15.09 0.46
N GLY A 95 0.56 15.33 0.65
CA GLY A 95 -0.13 16.56 0.24
C GLY A 95 0.48 17.82 0.86
N LYS A 96 0.88 17.75 2.13
CA LYS A 96 1.51 18.85 2.89
C LYS A 96 2.96 19.13 2.50
N ASN A 97 3.67 18.17 1.90
CA ASN A 97 5.11 18.28 1.66
C ASN A 97 5.43 18.61 0.19
N THR A 98 5.57 19.90 -0.13
CA THR A 98 5.88 20.37 -1.49
C THR A 98 7.16 19.74 -2.05
N ARG A 99 8.22 19.64 -1.24
CA ARG A 99 9.49 19.03 -1.67
C ARG A 99 9.29 17.59 -2.12
N LEU A 100 8.50 16.81 -1.39
CA LEU A 100 8.22 15.42 -1.75
C LEU A 100 7.42 15.35 -3.06
N ARG A 101 6.36 16.16 -3.21
CA ARG A 101 5.53 16.23 -4.44
C ARG A 101 6.32 16.68 -5.67
N GLU A 102 7.34 17.50 -5.48
CA GLU A 102 8.25 17.91 -6.55
C GLU A 102 9.10 16.73 -7.04
N LEU A 103 9.58 15.88 -6.13
CA LEU A 103 10.50 14.79 -6.43
C LEU A 103 9.84 13.54 -6.98
N VAL A 104 8.65 13.18 -6.49
CA VAL A 104 8.02 11.87 -6.78
C VAL A 104 6.51 12.00 -7.00
N ASN A 105 5.92 10.99 -7.63
CA ASN A 105 4.46 10.78 -7.62
C ASN A 105 4.06 9.86 -6.45
N LEU A 106 2.83 10.00 -5.96
CA LEU A 106 2.25 9.07 -4.99
C LEU A 106 1.21 8.17 -5.67
N VAL A 107 1.37 6.85 -5.50
CA VAL A 107 0.41 5.84 -5.97
C VAL A 107 -0.06 5.01 -4.78
N VAL A 108 -1.36 5.03 -4.53
CA VAL A 108 -2.00 4.29 -3.44
C VAL A 108 -2.96 3.28 -4.02
N VAL A 109 -2.75 1.99 -3.74
CA VAL A 109 -3.73 0.94 -4.00
C VAL A 109 -4.47 0.63 -2.69
N GLY A 110 -5.77 0.88 -2.65
CA GLY A 110 -6.56 0.59 -1.46
C GLY A 110 -8.04 0.87 -1.62
N GLY A 111 -8.86 -0.02 -1.04
CA GLY A 111 -10.32 0.02 -1.16
C GLY A 111 -10.80 -0.50 -2.51
N ASP A 112 -12.07 -0.86 -2.64
CA ASP A 112 -12.66 -1.29 -3.92
C ASP A 112 -13.86 -0.41 -4.27
N ARG A 113 -13.62 0.61 -5.10
CA ARG A 113 -14.64 1.60 -5.50
C ARG A 113 -15.59 1.10 -6.59
N ARG A 114 -15.39 -0.11 -7.13
CA ARG A 114 -16.25 -0.73 -8.17
C ARG A 114 -17.59 -1.22 -7.62
N LYS A 115 -17.74 -1.18 -6.30
CA LYS A 115 -18.92 -1.60 -5.56
C LYS A 115 -19.13 -0.66 -4.39
N GLU A 116 -20.37 -0.54 -3.95
CA GLU A 116 -20.70 0.16 -2.72
C GLU A 116 -20.08 -0.61 -1.54
N SER A 117 -19.15 0.03 -0.82
CA SER A 117 -18.55 -0.57 0.38
C SER A 117 -19.64 -0.91 1.39
N GLN A 118 -19.46 -1.99 2.14
CA GLN A 118 -20.34 -2.35 3.27
C GLN A 118 -19.60 -2.23 4.60
N ASP A 119 -18.31 -1.87 4.57
CA ASP A 119 -17.46 -1.72 5.75
C ASP A 119 -17.41 -0.27 6.22
N ASN A 120 -17.60 -0.05 7.53
CA ASN A 120 -17.68 1.29 8.10
C ASN A 120 -16.33 2.02 8.07
N GLU A 121 -15.21 1.30 8.28
CA GLU A 121 -13.89 1.92 8.22
C GLU A 121 -13.52 2.26 6.78
N GLU A 122 -13.76 1.35 5.84
CA GLU A 122 -13.51 1.59 4.42
C GLU A 122 -14.30 2.81 3.92
N LYS A 123 -15.60 2.93 4.25
CA LYS A 123 -16.41 4.13 3.92
C LYS A 123 -15.82 5.41 4.48
N ALA A 124 -15.45 5.39 5.76
CA ALA A 124 -14.89 6.57 6.43
C ALA A 124 -13.54 6.97 5.82
N GLU A 125 -12.68 6.00 5.51
CA GLU A 125 -11.38 6.23 4.90
C GLU A 125 -11.51 6.66 3.43
N MET A 126 -12.43 6.08 2.65
CA MET A 126 -12.74 6.57 1.29
C MET A 126 -13.16 8.04 1.31
N LYS A 127 -14.04 8.42 2.24
CA LYS A 127 -14.46 9.82 2.39
C LYS A 127 -13.27 10.75 2.64
N LYS A 128 -12.37 10.39 3.58
CA LYS A 128 -11.15 11.16 3.84
C LYS A 128 -10.26 11.26 2.62
N MET A 129 -10.09 10.17 1.86
CA MET A 129 -9.28 10.17 0.64
C MET A 129 -9.80 11.21 -0.36
N TYR A 130 -11.11 11.29 -0.60
CA TYR A 130 -11.71 12.32 -1.45
C TYR A 130 -11.47 13.73 -0.92
N GLU A 131 -11.69 13.96 0.38
CA GLU A 131 -11.46 15.27 1.03
C GLU A 131 -10.00 15.71 0.87
N LEU A 132 -9.03 14.82 1.10
CA LEU A 132 -7.60 15.10 0.98
C LEU A 132 -7.18 15.39 -0.47
N ILE A 133 -7.77 14.70 -1.45
CA ILE A 133 -7.53 14.97 -2.88
C ILE A 133 -7.88 16.41 -3.21
N GLU A 134 -9.03 16.88 -2.74
CA GLU A 134 -9.51 18.25 -2.98
C GLU A 134 -8.69 19.28 -2.18
N GLU A 135 -8.52 19.06 -0.87
CA GLU A 135 -7.82 19.96 0.05
C GLU A 135 -6.39 20.25 -0.42
N TYR A 136 -5.64 19.20 -0.77
CA TYR A 136 -4.24 19.31 -1.18
C TYR A 136 -4.05 19.43 -2.69
N LYS A 137 -5.14 19.48 -3.48
CA LYS A 137 -5.14 19.57 -4.95
C LYS A 137 -4.19 18.55 -5.56
N LEU A 138 -4.43 17.27 -5.27
CA LEU A 138 -3.48 16.19 -5.57
C LEU A 138 -3.47 15.73 -7.02
N ASN A 139 -4.46 16.11 -7.83
CA ASN A 139 -4.53 15.71 -9.23
C ASN A 139 -3.28 16.21 -9.99
N GLY A 140 -2.70 15.32 -10.79
CA GLY A 140 -1.43 15.51 -11.49
C GLY A 140 -0.21 14.92 -10.78
N GLN A 141 -0.28 14.61 -9.47
CA GLN A 141 0.84 14.02 -8.71
C GLN A 141 0.42 12.80 -7.87
N PHE A 142 -0.83 12.39 -7.98
CA PHE A 142 -1.43 11.33 -7.18
C PHE A 142 -2.27 10.40 -8.07
N ARG A 143 -2.21 9.11 -7.78
CA ARG A 143 -3.06 8.08 -8.40
C ARG A 143 -3.61 7.17 -7.32
N TRP A 144 -4.93 7.17 -7.17
CA TRP A 144 -5.61 6.26 -6.24
C TRP A 144 -6.24 5.12 -7.03
N ILE A 145 -5.79 3.89 -6.78
CA ILE A 145 -6.15 2.70 -7.52
C ILE A 145 -6.99 1.79 -6.60
N SER A 146 -8.09 1.26 -7.14
CA SER A 146 -8.91 0.24 -6.48
C SER A 146 -8.18 -1.11 -6.37
N SER A 147 -8.66 -1.95 -5.47
CA SER A 147 -8.02 -3.21 -5.06
C SER A 147 -7.54 -4.07 -6.23
N GLN A 148 -6.28 -4.50 -6.15
CA GLN A 148 -5.64 -5.34 -7.16
C GLN A 148 -5.65 -6.80 -6.72
N MET A 149 -6.55 -7.59 -7.32
CA MET A 149 -6.83 -8.97 -6.89
C MET A 149 -5.94 -10.03 -7.56
N ASN A 150 -5.24 -9.68 -8.65
CA ASN A 150 -4.37 -10.60 -9.38
C ASN A 150 -2.94 -10.54 -8.83
N ARG A 151 -2.60 -11.47 -7.93
CA ARG A 151 -1.26 -11.56 -7.31
C ARG A 151 -0.10 -11.66 -8.31
N VAL A 152 -0.31 -12.31 -9.47
CA VAL A 152 0.73 -12.45 -10.51
C VAL A 152 1.04 -11.08 -11.13
N ARG A 153 0.00 -10.31 -11.46
CA ARG A 153 0.15 -8.93 -11.93
C ARG A 153 0.71 -8.02 -10.84
N ASN A 154 0.31 -8.21 -9.58
CA ASN A 154 0.83 -7.43 -8.45
C ASN A 154 2.35 -7.61 -8.28
N GLY A 155 2.86 -8.83 -8.47
CA GLY A 155 4.31 -9.08 -8.49
C GLY A 155 5.01 -8.24 -9.57
N GLU A 156 4.43 -8.15 -10.78
CA GLU A 156 4.97 -7.30 -11.85
C GLU A 156 4.81 -5.81 -11.55
N LEU A 157 3.72 -5.39 -10.91
CA LEU A 157 3.52 -4.01 -10.47
C LEU A 157 4.63 -3.57 -9.51
N TYR A 158 4.97 -4.37 -8.49
CA TYR A 158 6.11 -4.08 -7.60
C TYR A 158 7.41 -3.87 -8.38
N ARG A 159 7.74 -4.77 -9.32
CA ARG A 159 8.93 -4.65 -10.16
C ARG A 159 8.88 -3.44 -11.09
N TYR A 160 7.71 -3.09 -11.60
CA TYR A 160 7.49 -1.89 -12.41
C TYR A 160 7.79 -0.61 -11.61
N ILE A 161 7.40 -0.57 -10.32
CA ILE A 161 7.78 0.55 -9.45
C ILE A 161 9.31 0.63 -9.27
N CYS A 162 10.02 -0.50 -9.16
CA CYS A 162 11.48 -0.51 -9.14
C CYS A 162 12.10 0.11 -10.40
N ASP A 163 11.48 -0.10 -11.57
CA ASP A 163 11.95 0.49 -12.83
C ASP A 163 11.92 2.02 -12.77
N THR A 164 10.89 2.59 -12.14
CA THR A 164 10.77 4.04 -11.87
C THR A 164 11.78 4.58 -10.85
N LYS A 165 12.59 3.71 -10.23
CA LYS A 165 13.49 4.04 -9.11
C LYS A 165 12.72 4.61 -7.91
N GLY A 166 11.50 4.11 -7.73
CA GLY A 166 10.60 4.47 -6.65
C GLY A 166 10.91 3.77 -5.33
N ALA A 167 9.92 3.80 -4.43
CA ALA A 167 9.99 3.15 -3.12
C ALA A 167 8.61 2.66 -2.67
N PHE A 168 8.58 1.65 -1.79
CA PHE A 168 7.39 1.22 -1.08
C PHE A 168 7.27 1.95 0.26
N VAL A 169 6.07 2.38 0.63
CA VAL A 169 5.75 2.93 1.95
C VAL A 169 4.64 2.12 2.58
N GLN A 170 4.82 1.75 3.85
CA GLN A 170 3.81 1.11 4.68
C GLN A 170 3.54 2.02 5.91
N PRO A 171 2.43 2.78 5.93
CA PRO A 171 2.24 3.89 6.88
C PRO A 171 1.34 3.52 8.08
N ALA A 172 1.11 2.24 8.37
CA ALA A 172 0.12 1.84 9.37
C ALA A 172 0.46 2.36 10.77
N LEU A 173 -0.58 2.67 11.54
CA LEU A 173 -0.44 3.01 12.97
C LEU A 173 0.16 1.84 13.75
N TYR A 174 -0.21 0.62 13.37
CA TYR A 174 0.34 -0.63 13.87
C TYR A 174 0.25 -1.70 12.77
N GLU A 175 1.32 -2.48 12.57
CA GLU A 175 1.35 -3.55 11.58
C GLU A 175 1.91 -4.83 12.22
N ALA A 176 1.05 -5.83 12.44
CA ALA A 176 1.45 -7.05 13.15
C ALA A 176 2.57 -7.84 12.46
N PHE A 177 2.65 -7.79 11.13
CA PHE A 177 3.74 -8.42 10.37
C PHE A 177 4.05 -7.69 9.06
N GLY A 178 3.04 -7.49 8.22
CA GLY A 178 3.20 -6.75 6.95
C GLY A 178 3.78 -7.59 5.81
N LEU A 179 3.01 -8.55 5.28
CA LEU A 179 3.43 -9.34 4.10
C LEU A 179 3.84 -8.46 2.91
N THR A 180 3.21 -7.31 2.72
CA THR A 180 3.52 -6.37 1.63
C THR A 180 4.93 -5.76 1.75
N VAL A 181 5.48 -5.66 2.97
CA VAL A 181 6.88 -5.28 3.20
C VAL A 181 7.80 -6.37 2.67
N VAL A 182 7.51 -7.64 2.97
CA VAL A 182 8.27 -8.79 2.48
C VAL A 182 8.20 -8.86 0.95
N GLU A 183 7.01 -8.70 0.37
CA GLU A 183 6.79 -8.71 -1.09
C GLU A 183 7.59 -7.60 -1.80
N ALA A 184 7.52 -6.37 -1.30
CA ALA A 184 8.27 -5.23 -1.86
C ALA A 184 9.78 -5.47 -1.79
N MET A 185 10.29 -5.88 -0.64
CA MET A 185 11.71 -6.19 -0.44
C MET A 185 12.17 -7.35 -1.34
N THR A 186 11.35 -8.39 -1.50
CA THR A 186 11.65 -9.54 -2.38
C THR A 186 11.77 -9.11 -3.85
N CYS A 187 10.97 -8.13 -4.28
CA CYS A 187 11.06 -7.55 -5.62
C CYS A 187 12.23 -6.57 -5.81
N GLY A 188 12.96 -6.23 -4.74
CA GLY A 188 14.07 -5.28 -4.74
C GLY A 188 13.64 -3.80 -4.59
N LEU A 189 12.42 -3.54 -4.12
CA LEU A 189 11.89 -2.18 -3.95
C LEU A 189 12.30 -1.62 -2.57
N PRO A 190 13.05 -0.50 -2.50
CA PRO A 190 13.39 0.14 -1.22
C PRO A 190 12.12 0.43 -0.42
N THR A 191 12.11 0.06 0.86
CA THR A 191 10.90 0.05 1.67
C THR A 191 11.04 0.91 2.93
N PHE A 192 10.08 1.81 3.14
CA PHE A 192 9.91 2.62 4.34
C PHE A 192 8.66 2.12 5.08
N ALA A 193 8.84 1.32 6.13
CA ALA A 193 7.75 0.73 6.90
C ALA A 193 7.58 1.39 8.27
N THR A 194 6.40 1.23 8.86
CA THR A 194 6.12 1.67 10.24
C THR A 194 7.07 0.97 11.21
N CYS A 195 7.48 1.67 12.27
CA CYS A 195 8.29 1.09 13.34
C CYS A 195 7.44 0.41 14.43
N ASN A 196 6.11 0.36 14.26
CA ASN A 196 5.17 -0.20 15.22
C ASN A 196 4.64 -1.56 14.73
N GLY A 197 5.11 -2.65 15.34
CA GLY A 197 4.68 -4.03 15.07
C GLY A 197 4.76 -4.92 16.30
#